data_AF-A0A2G1WM46-F1
#
_entry.id   AF-A0A2G1WM46-F1
#
_cell.length_a   1.000
_cell.length_b   1.000
_cell.length_c   1.000
_cell.angle_alpha   90.00
_cell.angle_beta   90.00
_cell.angle_gamma   90.00
#
_symmetry.space_group_name_H-M   'P 1'
#
loop_
_entity.id
_entity.type
_entity.pdbx_description
1 polymer ?
#
loop_
_entity_poly.entity_id
_entity_poly.type
_entity_poly.pdbx_seq_one_letter_code
_entity_poly.pdbx_strand_id
1 'polypeptide(L)'
;MHHREVESTAEYVARFETGADWREEIEDLARAEDVEAGWFTALGAVQDAEVWFYDQEETEYRSVTFDEPLEVAACVGNVSLLEGDVFAHTHAVLSRPSGQALAGHLNAGTVWAGECHLRAFAEPLERSHDEATDLDLWL
;
A
#
# COMPACT_ATOMS: atom_id res chain seq x y z
N MET A 1 23.18 -0.67 1.67
CA MET A 1 22.31 -1.07 0.57
C MET A 1 21.99 -2.54 0.77
N HIS A 2 20.75 -2.82 1.14
CA HIS A 2 20.22 -4.17 1.29
C HIS A 2 19.51 -4.50 -0.03
N HIS A 3 19.86 -5.63 -0.66
CA HIS A 3 19.26 -6.03 -1.93
C HIS A 3 19.24 -7.55 -2.04
N ARG A 4 18.25 -8.05 -2.79
CA ARG A 4 18.04 -9.46 -3.09
C ARG A 4 17.46 -9.57 -4.50
N GLU A 5 17.92 -10.54 -5.28
CA GLU A 5 17.24 -10.93 -6.53
C GLU A 5 15.92 -11.64 -6.17
N VAL A 6 14.87 -11.43 -6.96
CA VAL A 6 13.56 -12.06 -6.73
C VAL A 6 13.12 -12.81 -7.97
N GLU A 7 12.56 -14.01 -7.77
CA GLU A 7 11.88 -14.76 -8.82
C GLU A 7 10.38 -14.41 -8.80
N SER A 8 9.81 -14.04 -9.95
CA SER A 8 8.37 -13.78 -10.07
C SER A 8 7.61 -15.08 -10.34
N THR A 9 6.54 -15.33 -9.58
CA THR A 9 5.78 -16.58 -9.65
C THR A 9 4.46 -16.44 -10.39
N ALA A 10 3.76 -15.32 -10.18
CA ALA A 10 2.45 -15.05 -10.78
C ALA A 10 2.19 -13.54 -10.89
N GLU A 11 1.22 -13.18 -11.72
CA GLU A 11 0.70 -11.81 -11.86
C GLU A 11 -0.83 -11.85 -11.81
N TYR A 12 -1.41 -10.95 -11.02
CA TYR A 12 -2.84 -10.86 -10.76
C TYR A 12 -3.35 -9.48 -11.18
N VAL A 13 -4.59 -9.45 -11.66
CA VAL A 13 -5.36 -8.21 -11.82
C VAL A 13 -6.64 -8.33 -11.01
N ALA A 14 -6.93 -7.30 -10.23
CA ALA A 14 -8.09 -7.26 -9.36
C ALA A 14 -8.86 -5.96 -9.52
N ARG A 15 -10.17 -6.05 -9.32
CA ARG A 15 -11.06 -4.90 -9.18
C ARG A 15 -11.55 -4.87 -7.73
N PHE A 16 -11.37 -3.74 -7.07
CA PHE A 16 -11.80 -3.58 -5.69
C PHE A 16 -13.32 -3.41 -5.57
N GLU A 17 -13.86 -3.83 -4.43
CA GLU A 17 -15.28 -3.67 -4.11
C GLU A 17 -15.57 -2.23 -3.62
N THR A 18 -16.65 -1.64 -4.14
CA THR A 18 -17.06 -0.29 -3.72
C THR A 18 -17.48 -0.30 -2.24
N GLY A 19 -16.95 0.64 -1.47
CA GLY A 19 -17.20 0.77 -0.03
C GLY A 19 -16.26 -0.04 0.87
N ALA A 20 -15.38 -0.86 0.30
CA ALA A 20 -14.31 -1.53 1.03
C ALA A 20 -13.15 -0.57 1.34
N ASP A 21 -12.23 -0.97 2.22
CA ASP A 21 -10.99 -0.22 2.42
C ASP A 21 -9.95 -0.57 1.33
N TRP A 22 -9.30 0.47 0.80
CA TRP A 22 -8.35 0.34 -0.30
C TRP A 22 -7.15 -0.55 0.03
N ARG A 23 -6.58 -0.44 1.23
CA ARG A 23 -5.41 -1.23 1.62
C ARG A 23 -5.84 -2.66 1.92
N GLU A 24 -6.95 -2.84 2.62
CA GLU A 24 -7.49 -4.17 2.94
C GLU A 24 -7.76 -5.00 1.68
N GLU A 25 -8.30 -4.42 0.60
CA GLU A 25 -8.53 -5.14 -0.66
C GLU A 25 -7.24 -5.68 -1.31
N ILE A 26 -6.11 -4.97 -1.15
CA ILE A 26 -4.79 -5.44 -1.61
C ILE A 26 -4.30 -6.61 -0.74
N GLU A 27 -4.46 -6.48 0.57
CA GLU A 27 -4.09 -7.53 1.51
C GLU A 27 -4.96 -8.78 1.35
N ASP A 28 -6.25 -8.62 1.10
CA ASP A 28 -7.19 -9.71 0.86
C ASP A 28 -6.90 -10.44 -0.45
N LEU A 29 -6.53 -9.72 -1.52
CA LEU A 29 -6.01 -10.35 -2.73
C LEU A 29 -4.77 -11.19 -2.43
N ALA A 30 -3.82 -10.62 -1.67
CA ALA A 30 -2.59 -11.32 -1.32
C ALA A 30 -2.86 -12.56 -0.45
N ARG A 31 -3.76 -12.47 0.55
CA ARG A 31 -4.17 -13.61 1.37
C ARG A 31 -4.89 -14.69 0.55
N ALA A 32 -5.78 -14.29 -0.36
CA ALA A 32 -6.56 -15.23 -1.17
C ALA A 32 -5.68 -16.05 -2.12
N GLU A 33 -4.58 -15.48 -2.60
CA GLU A 33 -3.65 -16.09 -3.55
C GLU A 33 -2.33 -16.53 -2.91
N ASP A 34 -2.28 -16.60 -1.57
CA ASP A 34 -1.11 -17.02 -0.77
C ASP A 34 0.19 -16.24 -1.13
N VAL A 35 0.09 -14.93 -1.34
CA VAL A 35 1.20 -14.04 -1.70
C VAL A 35 1.81 -13.39 -0.46
N GLU A 36 2.98 -13.89 -0.03
CA GLU A 36 3.73 -13.36 1.13
C GLU A 36 4.78 -12.28 0.74
N ALA A 37 5.03 -12.11 -0.56
CA ALA A 37 5.90 -11.08 -1.11
C ALA A 37 5.43 -10.68 -2.51
N GLY A 38 5.39 -9.38 -2.76
CA GLY A 38 5.02 -8.89 -4.09
C GLY A 38 5.19 -7.40 -4.25
N TRP A 39 4.99 -6.94 -5.47
CA TRP A 39 4.95 -5.53 -5.82
C TRP A 39 3.67 -5.24 -6.58
N PHE A 40 3.02 -4.12 -6.28
CA PHE A 40 1.77 -3.74 -6.93
C PHE A 40 1.77 -2.30 -7.44
N THR A 41 0.91 -2.09 -8.42
CA THR A 41 0.44 -0.77 -8.84
C THR A 41 -1.09 -0.80 -8.92
N ALA A 42 -1.72 0.30 -8.52
CA ALA A 42 -3.16 0.44 -8.58
C ALA A 42 -3.56 1.88 -8.95
N LEU A 43 -4.80 2.05 -9.41
CA LEU A 43 -5.41 3.33 -9.75
C LEU A 43 -6.92 3.25 -9.57
N GLY A 44 -7.60 4.40 -9.50
CA GLY A 44 -9.04 4.44 -9.34
C GLY A 44 -9.49 5.71 -8.63
N ALA A 45 -10.48 5.60 -7.75
CA ALA A 45 -11.00 6.70 -6.95
C ALA A 45 -11.44 6.21 -5.56
N VAL A 46 -11.32 7.10 -4.58
CA VAL A 46 -11.77 6.90 -3.19
C VAL A 46 -12.75 7.99 -2.79
N GLN A 47 -13.59 7.69 -1.80
CA GLN A 47 -14.56 8.64 -1.23
C GLN A 47 -13.94 9.50 -0.13
N ASP A 48 -12.88 9.00 0.49
CA ASP A 48 -12.07 9.63 1.53
C ASP A 48 -10.68 8.99 1.54
N ALA A 49 -9.71 9.60 2.23
CA ALA A 49 -8.40 9.01 2.43
C ALA A 49 -7.77 9.43 3.76
N GLU A 50 -7.09 8.49 4.42
CA GLU A 50 -6.15 8.78 5.50
C GLU A 50 -4.72 8.61 5.00
N VAL A 51 -3.94 9.70 5.03
CA VAL A 51 -2.56 9.72 4.57
C VAL A 51 -1.64 10.00 5.76
N TRP A 52 -0.59 9.19 5.90
CA TRP A 52 0.39 9.33 6.97
C TRP A 52 1.69 9.98 6.47
N PHE A 53 2.31 10.74 7.35
CA PHE A 53 3.64 11.31 7.22
C PHE A 53 4.47 10.88 8.43
N TYR A 54 5.63 10.28 8.18
CA TYR A 54 6.55 9.87 9.24
C TYR A 54 7.50 11.00 9.59
N ASP A 55 7.41 11.53 10.81
CA ASP A 55 8.37 12.52 11.32
C ASP A 55 9.66 11.80 11.71
N GLN A 56 10.76 12.14 11.03
CA GLN A 56 12.05 11.47 11.20
C GLN A 56 12.85 12.00 12.40
N GLU A 57 12.46 13.13 12.99
CA GLU A 57 13.09 13.64 14.22
C GLU A 57 12.43 13.02 15.46
N GLU A 58 11.10 12.91 15.43
CA GLU A 58 10.30 12.33 16.53
C GLU A 58 10.09 10.82 16.39
N THR A 59 10.41 10.23 15.22
CA THR A 59 10.19 8.81 14.90
C THR A 59 8.72 8.39 15.10
N GLU A 60 7.80 9.24 14.66
CA GLU A 60 6.36 9.04 14.87
C GLU A 60 5.56 9.33 13.59
N TYR A 61 4.50 8.56 13.35
CA TYR A 61 3.55 8.82 12.29
C TYR A 61 2.56 9.92 12.67
N ARG A 62 2.34 10.85 11.75
CA ARG A 62 1.27 11.86 11.80
C ARG A 62 0.29 11.60 10.67
N SER A 63 -1.00 11.47 11.00
CA SER A 63 -2.04 11.26 10.00
C SER A 63 -2.75 12.56 9.61
N VAL A 64 -3.23 12.60 8.37
CA VAL A 64 -4.12 13.61 7.85
C VAL A 64 -5.26 12.92 7.11
N THR A 65 -6.49 13.22 7.51
CA THR A 65 -7.69 12.69 6.88
C THR A 65 -8.28 13.69 5.90
N PHE A 66 -8.67 13.21 4.73
CA PHE A 66 -9.38 13.94 3.69
C PHE A 66 -10.75 13.30 3.49
N ASP A 67 -11.78 13.89 4.10
CA ASP A 67 -13.19 13.49 3.94
C ASP A 67 -13.78 14.15 2.66
N GLU A 68 -13.20 13.79 1.52
CA GLU A 68 -13.59 14.29 0.21
C GLU A 68 -13.26 13.27 -0.89
N PRO A 69 -14.05 13.21 -1.99
CA PRO A 69 -13.76 12.30 -3.10
C PRO A 69 -12.48 12.70 -3.82
N LEU A 70 -11.62 11.71 -4.07
CA LEU A 70 -10.30 11.88 -4.68
C LEU A 70 -10.08 10.81 -5.76
N GLU A 71 -9.51 11.21 -6.90
CA GLU A 71 -8.96 10.26 -7.85
C GLU A 71 -7.63 9.72 -7.30
N VAL A 72 -7.46 8.40 -7.30
CA VAL A 72 -6.18 7.73 -7.07
C VAL A 72 -5.43 7.66 -8.40
N ALA A 73 -4.66 8.71 -8.67
CA ALA A 73 -3.90 8.84 -9.93
C ALA A 73 -2.78 7.79 -10.05
N ALA A 74 -2.21 7.38 -8.92
CA ALA A 74 -1.31 6.24 -8.81
C ALA A 74 -1.26 5.77 -7.36
N CYS A 75 -1.30 4.47 -7.16
CA CYS A 75 -0.94 3.82 -5.91
C CYS A 75 0.15 2.79 -6.21
N VAL A 76 1.23 2.79 -5.44
CA VAL A 76 2.37 1.89 -5.61
C VAL A 76 2.78 1.37 -4.25
N GLY A 77 3.13 0.09 -4.20
CA GLY A 77 3.58 -0.51 -2.96
C GLY A 77 4.08 -1.93 -3.11
N ASN A 78 4.27 -2.56 -1.96
CA ASN A 78 4.67 -3.96 -1.85
C ASN A 78 3.80 -4.69 -0.83
N VAL A 79 3.71 -5.99 -1.03
CA VAL A 79 3.20 -6.95 -0.06
C VAL A 79 4.40 -7.63 0.59
N SER A 80 4.33 -7.79 1.91
CA SER A 80 5.34 -8.39 2.77
C SER A 80 4.65 -8.96 4.02
N LEU A 81 5.40 -9.66 4.87
CA LEU A 81 4.94 -10.10 6.18
C LEU A 81 5.39 -9.13 7.27
N LEU A 82 4.48 -8.80 8.17
CA LEU A 82 4.75 -8.10 9.44
C LEU A 82 4.14 -8.92 10.56
N GLU A 83 4.95 -9.33 11.53
CA GLU A 83 4.53 -10.21 12.64
C GLU A 83 3.84 -11.51 12.19
N GLY A 84 4.16 -11.99 10.98
CA GLY A 84 3.61 -13.21 10.40
C GLY A 84 2.33 -13.03 9.57
N ASP A 85 1.78 -11.81 9.52
CA ASP A 85 0.60 -11.49 8.73
C ASP A 85 0.94 -10.67 7.47
N VAL A 86 0.10 -10.83 6.44
CA VAL A 86 0.18 -10.04 5.20
C VAL A 86 -0.01 -8.56 5.51
N PHE A 87 0.93 -7.75 5.04
CA PHE A 87 0.95 -6.30 5.19
C PHE A 87 1.26 -5.61 3.85
N ALA A 88 0.36 -4.72 3.43
CA ALA A 88 0.55 -3.90 2.24
C ALA A 88 1.14 -2.52 2.62
N HIS A 89 2.36 -2.23 2.16
CA HIS A 89 2.94 -0.89 2.28
C HIS A 89 2.58 -0.04 1.07
N THR A 90 1.59 0.82 1.23
CA THR A 90 0.94 1.64 0.19
C THR A 90 1.41 3.09 0.22
N HIS A 91 1.85 3.60 -0.93
CA HIS A 91 1.93 5.04 -1.18
C HIS A 91 0.98 5.41 -2.32
N ALA A 92 0.41 6.62 -2.27
CA ALA A 92 -0.51 7.08 -3.30
C ALA A 92 -0.28 8.55 -3.67
N VAL A 93 -0.63 8.87 -4.91
CA VAL A 93 -0.89 10.21 -5.42
C VAL A 93 -2.40 10.32 -5.65
N LEU A 94 -3.01 11.24 -4.94
CA LEU A 94 -4.43 11.53 -4.97
C LEU A 94 -4.66 12.87 -5.69
N SER A 95 -5.77 13.03 -6.40
CA SER A 95 -6.12 14.26 -7.10
C SER A 95 -7.49 14.75 -6.68
N ARG A 96 -7.56 16.02 -6.28
CA ARG A 96 -8.81 16.74 -6.05
C ARG A 96 -9.50 17.07 -7.38
N PRO A 97 -10.80 17.41 -7.36
CA PRO A 97 -11.51 17.92 -8.55
C PRO A 97 -10.85 19.14 -9.21
N SER A 98 -10.07 19.92 -8.45
CA SER A 98 -9.29 21.06 -8.96
C SER A 98 -8.02 20.65 -9.73
N GLY A 99 -7.65 19.38 -9.72
CA GLY A 99 -6.37 18.85 -10.20
C GLY A 99 -5.23 19.00 -9.19
N GLN A 100 -5.47 19.56 -8.00
CA GLN A 100 -4.46 19.63 -6.95
C GLN A 100 -4.09 18.22 -6.48
N ALA A 101 -2.79 17.92 -6.46
CA ALA A 101 -2.28 16.65 -5.98
C ALA A 101 -2.08 16.65 -4.46
N LEU A 102 -2.42 15.52 -3.83
CA LEU A 102 -2.03 15.13 -2.48
C LEU A 102 -1.23 13.84 -2.59
N ALA A 103 -0.26 13.60 -1.73
CA ALA A 103 0.54 12.37 -1.80
C ALA A 103 1.14 12.01 -0.44
N GLY A 104 1.35 10.71 -0.22
CA GLY A 104 1.99 10.19 0.99
C GLY A 104 1.79 8.69 1.15
N HIS A 105 2.05 8.20 2.36
CA HIS A 105 1.71 6.83 2.77
C HIS A 105 0.20 6.72 2.92
N LEU A 106 -0.48 5.92 2.11
CA LEU A 106 -1.93 5.77 2.17
C LEU A 106 -2.26 4.69 3.21
N ASN A 107 -2.74 5.08 4.39
CA ASN A 107 -3.07 4.10 5.43
C ASN A 107 -4.45 3.45 5.18
N ALA A 108 -5.43 4.25 4.77
CA ALA A 108 -6.81 3.82 4.54
C ALA A 108 -7.50 4.71 3.51
N GLY A 109 -8.58 4.21 2.92
CA GLY A 109 -9.47 5.00 2.08
C GLY A 109 -10.62 4.19 1.53
N THR A 110 -11.84 4.72 1.60
CA THR A 110 -13.02 4.02 1.12
C THR A 110 -13.04 3.97 -0.41
N VAL A 111 -12.99 2.77 -0.98
CA VAL A 111 -13.00 2.55 -2.43
C VAL A 111 -14.30 3.06 -3.04
N TRP A 112 -14.21 3.94 -4.04
CA TRP A 112 -15.30 4.14 -4.99
C TRP A 112 -15.19 3.16 -6.16
N ALA A 113 -14.00 3.11 -6.77
CA ALA A 113 -13.59 2.12 -7.76
C ALA A 113 -12.07 1.97 -7.71
N GLY A 114 -11.55 0.74 -7.82
CA GLY A 114 -10.12 0.50 -7.83
C GLY A 114 -9.75 -0.65 -8.76
N GLU A 115 -8.62 -0.52 -9.44
CA GLU A 115 -8.01 -1.56 -10.26
C GLU A 115 -6.55 -1.74 -9.82
N CYS A 116 -6.14 -2.98 -9.59
CA CYS A 116 -4.82 -3.32 -9.08
C CYS A 116 -4.16 -4.39 -9.94
N HIS A 117 -2.87 -4.20 -10.21
CA HIS A 117 -1.97 -5.22 -10.72
C HIS A 117 -0.98 -5.60 -9.61
N LEU A 118 -0.93 -6.89 -9.27
CA LEU A 118 -0.02 -7.44 -8.27
C LEU A 118 0.90 -8.47 -8.92
N ARG A 119 2.22 -8.30 -8.76
CA ARG A 119 3.23 -9.30 -9.12
C ARG A 119 3.72 -9.99 -7.85
N ALA A 120 3.55 -11.31 -7.79
CA ALA A 120 4.00 -12.13 -6.67
C ALA A 120 5.45 -12.62 -6.86
N PHE A 121 6.15 -12.77 -5.74
CA PHE A 121 7.53 -13.27 -5.68
C PHE A 121 7.59 -14.62 -4.96
N ALA A 122 8.58 -15.44 -5.31
CA ALA A 122 8.75 -16.79 -4.77
C ALA A 122 9.14 -16.80 -3.29
N GLU A 123 10.08 -15.94 -2.89
CA GLU A 123 10.55 -15.87 -1.51
C GLU A 123 9.84 -14.77 -0.71
N PRO A 124 9.38 -15.06 0.52
CA PRO A 124 8.74 -14.07 1.37
C PRO A 124 9.66 -12.89 1.68
N LEU A 125 9.05 -11.75 2.00
CA LEU A 125 9.70 -10.56 2.52
C LEU A 125 9.17 -10.35 3.93
N GLU A 126 10.01 -10.61 4.93
CA GLU A 126 9.66 -10.38 6.33
C GLU A 126 10.19 -9.03 6.79
N ARG A 127 9.34 -8.27 7.46
CA ARG A 127 9.73 -7.02 8.09
C ARG A 127 10.24 -7.27 9.50
N SER A 128 11.29 -6.54 9.84
CA SER A 128 11.84 -6.47 11.19
C SER A 128 12.13 -5.04 11.58
N HIS A 129 12.03 -4.77 12.86
CA HIS A 129 12.34 -3.47 13.42
C HIS A 129 13.79 -3.05 13.12
N ASP A 130 13.94 -1.86 12.53
CA ASP A 130 15.21 -1.21 12.28
C ASP A 130 15.46 -0.11 13.33
N GLU A 131 16.44 -0.32 14.21
CA GLU A 131 16.75 0.61 15.32
C GLU A 131 17.11 2.04 14.85
N ALA A 132 17.60 2.19 13.62
CA ALA A 132 18.04 3.49 13.12
C ALA A 132 16.88 4.37 12.67
N THR A 133 15.80 3.77 12.18
CA THR A 133 14.63 4.48 11.65
C THR A 133 13.39 4.34 12.52
N ASP A 134 13.39 3.41 13.48
CA ASP A 134 12.25 3.00 14.30
C ASP A 134 11.08 2.44 13.46
N LEU A 135 11.36 2.01 12.23
CA LEU A 135 10.41 1.44 11.28
C LEU A 135 10.60 -0.07 11.13
N ASP A 136 9.56 -0.74 10.66
CA ASP A 136 9.63 -2.13 10.24
C ASP A 136 10.00 -2.22 8.75
N LEU A 137 11.23 -2.65 8.48
CA LEU A 137 11.81 -2.75 7.13
C LEU A 137 12.05 -4.20 6.74
N TRP A 138 11.98 -4.50 5.45
CA TRP A 138 12.44 -5.78 4.90
C TRP A 138 13.87 -5.65 4.35
N LEU A 139 14.69 -6.70 4.55
CA LEU A 139 16.12 -6.86 4.21
C LEU A 139 17.16 -6.05 5.00
#